data_AF-A0A7W3SYW3-F1
#
_entry.id   AF-A0A7W3SYW3-F1
#
_cell.length_a   1.000
_cell.length_b   1.000
_cell.length_c   1.000
_cell.angle_alpha   90.00
_cell.angle_beta   90.00
_cell.angle_gamma   90.00
#
_symmetry.space_group_name_H-M   'P 1'
#
loop_
_entity.id
_entity.type
_entity.pdbx_description
1 polymer ?
#
loop_
_entity_poly.entity_id
_entity_poly.type
_entity_poly.pdbx_seq_one_letter_code
_entity_poly.pdbx_strand_id
1 'polypeptide(L)'
;MAVTDLGRGGVNYNTADTATRKKITQNQAGIASDDAYRQSEIQRALQVIANREAAGQDTSAQQKYLNVNLGYKAPASTPAATTPTASAAPAVSSNSAASASTSQSSELMGMMRQLATRESTPFSYDANSDPAYQAALQRARTNIDQGNSAAQAEMNRRGILNSTITSDRMGEIASNEMGRVETDVLPSLMQAAYQRYMDQENMKNQQLSNLGSVAQMYINEDQRGIDNTNTRAQLTGYLPGGEEAKGLVNQLMSLKQQAETKGVTAAERTKLSNQADGIRAMLSQMGVDASQYGANVNYNTASQVTPTIRTLAGQQLDMSRNDQAFNQQFSQDQFAYQKARDAISDQQWRAQFDQSVRQ
;
A
#
# COMPACT_ATOMS: atom_id res chain seq x y z
N MET A 1 -37.58 -9.47 -17.41
CA MET A 1 -36.62 -9.01 -16.40
C MET A 1 -35.52 -10.06 -16.31
N ALA A 2 -34.41 -9.86 -17.00
CA ALA A 2 -33.28 -10.78 -16.95
C ALA A 2 -32.59 -10.57 -15.60
N VAL A 3 -32.66 -11.58 -14.74
CA VAL A 3 -31.87 -11.62 -13.50
C VAL A 3 -30.42 -11.74 -13.95
N THR A 4 -29.72 -10.62 -14.01
CA THR A 4 -28.26 -10.59 -14.12
C THR A 4 -27.75 -11.22 -12.84
N ASP A 5 -27.40 -12.50 -12.95
CA ASP A 5 -26.68 -13.28 -11.94
C ASP A 5 -25.26 -12.70 -11.77
N LEU A 6 -25.21 -11.50 -11.19
CA LEU A 6 -24.02 -10.84 -10.66
C LEU A 6 -23.74 -11.35 -9.23
N GLY A 7 -24.35 -12.47 -8.83
CA GLY A 7 -24.07 -13.15 -7.59
C GLY A 7 -22.65 -13.67 -7.62
N ARG A 8 -21.79 -13.11 -6.74
CA ARG A 8 -20.35 -13.39 -6.58
C ARG A 8 -19.40 -12.54 -7.43
N GLY A 9 -19.83 -11.37 -7.92
CA GLY A 9 -18.87 -10.31 -8.26
C GLY A 9 -17.91 -10.57 -9.43
N GLY A 10 -18.03 -11.67 -10.17
CA GLY A 10 -17.21 -11.98 -11.34
C GLY A 10 -18.07 -12.27 -12.56
N VAL A 11 -17.58 -11.93 -13.75
CA VAL A 11 -18.22 -12.32 -15.02
C VAL A 11 -17.94 -13.80 -15.25
N ASN A 12 -18.98 -14.63 -15.34
CA ASN A 12 -18.83 -16.05 -15.67
C ASN A 12 -18.51 -16.19 -17.16
N TYR A 13 -17.36 -16.79 -17.47
CA TYR A 13 -16.86 -16.97 -18.84
C TYR A 13 -17.83 -17.76 -19.74
N ASN A 14 -18.62 -18.65 -19.15
CA ASN A 14 -19.58 -19.49 -19.86
C ASN A 14 -20.88 -18.75 -20.23
N THR A 15 -21.19 -17.65 -19.55
CA THR A 15 -22.41 -16.85 -19.77
C THR A 15 -22.11 -15.43 -20.26
N ALA A 16 -20.84 -15.06 -20.39
CA ALA A 16 -20.40 -13.77 -20.89
C ALA A 16 -20.65 -13.64 -22.40
N ASP A 17 -21.04 -12.43 -22.83
CA ASP A 17 -21.17 -12.11 -24.25
C ASP A 17 -19.81 -12.19 -24.98
N THR A 18 -19.87 -12.24 -26.31
CA THR A 18 -18.68 -12.39 -27.16
C THR A 18 -17.69 -11.24 -27.01
N ALA A 19 -18.16 -10.02 -26.75
CA ALA A 19 -17.31 -8.85 -26.56
C ALA A 19 -16.53 -8.93 -25.23
N THR A 20 -17.20 -9.36 -24.16
CA THR A 20 -16.62 -9.54 -22.83
C THR A 20 -15.61 -10.68 -22.81
N ARG A 21 -15.90 -11.80 -23.48
CA ARG A 21 -14.93 -12.91 -23.63
C ARG A 21 -13.66 -12.49 -24.37
N LYS A 22 -13.79 -11.66 -25.41
CA LYS A 22 -12.63 -11.10 -26.14
C LYS A 22 -11.78 -10.22 -25.22
N LYS A 23 -12.40 -9.35 -24.42
CA LYS A 23 -11.70 -8.50 -23.45
C LYS A 23 -10.98 -9.33 -22.38
N ILE A 24 -11.61 -10.38 -21.84
CA ILE A 24 -10.98 -11.28 -20.85
C ILE A 24 -9.76 -11.98 -21.46
N THR A 25 -9.88 -12.45 -22.71
CA THR A 25 -8.78 -13.14 -23.41
C THR A 25 -7.62 -12.20 -23.70
N GLN A 26 -7.90 -10.96 -24.12
CA GLN A 26 -6.88 -9.93 -24.31
C GLN A 26 -6.18 -9.55 -23.00
N ASN A 27 -6.94 -9.45 -21.91
CA ASN A 27 -6.39 -9.13 -20.59
C ASN A 27 -5.51 -10.28 -20.07
N GLN A 28 -5.93 -11.55 -20.25
CA GLN A 28 -5.09 -12.72 -19.94
C GLN A 28 -3.79 -12.75 -20.76
N ALA A 29 -3.83 -12.37 -22.04
CA ALA A 29 -2.63 -12.28 -22.87
C ALA A 29 -1.67 -11.19 -22.33
N GLY A 30 -2.19 -10.02 -21.97
CA GLY A 30 -1.41 -8.93 -21.40
C GLY A 30 -0.75 -9.29 -20.06
N ILE A 31 -1.47 -10.01 -19.18
CA ILE A 31 -0.96 -10.49 -17.89
C ILE A 31 0.22 -11.46 -18.06
N ALA A 32 0.20 -12.28 -19.13
CA ALA A 32 1.25 -13.26 -19.39
C ALA A 32 2.49 -12.65 -20.08
N SER A 33 2.32 -11.56 -20.84
CA SER A 33 3.40 -11.00 -21.68
C SER A 33 4.10 -9.77 -21.10
N ASP A 34 3.48 -9.05 -20.16
CA ASP A 34 3.98 -7.77 -19.66
C ASP A 34 3.87 -7.67 -18.12
N ASP A 35 5.04 -7.63 -17.46
CA ASP A 35 5.14 -7.51 -16.01
C ASP A 35 4.62 -6.16 -15.49
N ALA A 36 4.79 -5.06 -16.24
CA ALA A 36 4.26 -3.75 -15.86
C ALA A 36 2.73 -3.73 -15.95
N TYR A 37 2.18 -4.35 -16.99
CA TYR A 37 0.74 -4.55 -17.12
C TYR A 37 0.19 -5.40 -15.96
N ARG A 38 0.87 -6.50 -15.60
CA ARG A 38 0.49 -7.34 -14.45
C ARG A 38 0.49 -6.55 -13.14
N GLN A 39 1.49 -5.70 -12.89
CA GLN A 39 1.53 -4.85 -11.69
C GLN A 39 0.38 -3.83 -11.65
N SER A 40 0.07 -3.20 -12.79
CA SER A 40 -1.07 -2.27 -12.89
C SER A 40 -2.41 -2.97 -12.62
N GLU A 41 -2.56 -4.21 -13.08
CA GLU A 41 -3.78 -5.01 -12.91
C GLU A 41 -3.94 -5.50 -11.46
N ILE A 42 -2.83 -5.81 -10.76
CA ILE A 42 -2.80 -6.08 -9.31
C ILE A 42 -3.30 -4.88 -8.51
N GLN A 43 -2.77 -3.68 -8.80
CA GLN A 43 -3.19 -2.45 -8.12
C GLN A 43 -4.67 -2.14 -8.35
N ARG A 44 -5.14 -2.28 -9.59
CA ARG A 44 -6.56 -2.10 -9.93
C ARG A 44 -7.44 -3.10 -9.17
N ALA A 45 -7.03 -4.37 -9.11
CA ALA A 45 -7.79 -5.41 -8.41
C ALA A 45 -7.87 -5.16 -6.89
N LEU A 46 -6.78 -4.71 -6.26
CA LEU A 46 -6.77 -4.30 -4.85
C LEU A 46 -7.71 -3.13 -4.57
N GLN A 47 -7.72 -2.11 -5.43
CA GLN A 47 -8.61 -0.95 -5.29
C GLN A 47 -10.08 -1.35 -5.41
N VAL A 48 -10.42 -2.27 -6.33
CA VAL A 48 -11.78 -2.78 -6.48
C VAL A 48 -12.20 -3.59 -5.24
N ILE A 49 -11.30 -4.38 -4.65
CA ILE A 49 -11.58 -5.12 -3.40
C ILE A 49 -11.87 -4.13 -2.27
N ALA A 50 -11.01 -3.12 -2.07
CA ALA A 50 -11.21 -2.12 -1.02
C ALA A 50 -12.53 -1.35 -1.17
N ASN A 51 -12.89 -0.95 -2.40
CA ASN A 51 -14.15 -0.25 -2.67
C ASN A 51 -15.37 -1.14 -2.42
N ARG A 52 -15.29 -2.43 -2.76
CA ARG A 52 -16.37 -3.40 -2.54
C ARG A 52 -16.52 -3.76 -1.06
N GLU A 53 -15.41 -3.92 -0.33
CA GLU A 53 -15.40 -4.12 1.12
C GLU A 53 -16.02 -2.92 1.84
N ALA A 54 -15.65 -1.68 1.46
CA ALA A 54 -16.26 -0.47 2.00
C ALA A 54 -17.77 -0.37 1.70
N ALA A 55 -18.22 -0.94 0.58
CA ALA A 55 -19.64 -1.03 0.22
C ALA A 55 -20.36 -2.26 0.80
N GLY A 56 -19.69 -3.09 1.61
CA GLY A 56 -20.25 -4.32 2.17
C GLY A 56 -20.58 -5.40 1.13
N GLN A 57 -19.96 -5.33 -0.04
CA GLN A 57 -20.18 -6.26 -1.16
C GLN A 57 -19.20 -7.43 -1.11
N ASP A 58 -19.63 -8.60 -1.60
CA ASP A 58 -18.79 -9.79 -1.73
C ASP A 58 -17.56 -9.53 -2.63
N THR A 59 -16.38 -9.88 -2.14
CA THR A 59 -15.08 -9.71 -2.82
C THR A 59 -14.41 -11.03 -3.22
N SER A 60 -15.07 -12.17 -2.98
CA SER A 60 -14.48 -13.50 -3.18
C SER A 60 -13.97 -13.76 -4.61
N ALA A 61 -14.67 -13.27 -5.64
CA ALA A 61 -14.21 -13.41 -7.03
C ALA A 61 -13.01 -12.52 -7.35
N GLN A 62 -12.97 -11.29 -6.82
CA GLN A 62 -11.83 -10.39 -6.97
C GLN A 62 -10.60 -10.94 -6.26
N GLN A 63 -10.77 -11.47 -5.04
CA GLN A 63 -9.70 -12.13 -4.29
C GLN A 63 -9.19 -13.38 -5.02
N LYS A 64 -10.09 -14.17 -5.63
CA LYS A 64 -9.70 -15.32 -6.45
C LYS A 64 -8.91 -14.89 -7.70
N TYR A 65 -9.35 -13.86 -8.40
CA TYR A 65 -8.64 -13.31 -9.57
C TYR A 65 -7.24 -12.81 -9.18
N LEU A 66 -7.14 -12.07 -8.08
CA LEU A 66 -5.89 -11.54 -7.55
C LEU A 66 -4.90 -12.68 -7.18
N ASN A 67 -5.37 -13.70 -6.46
CA ASN A 67 -4.50 -14.76 -5.95
C ASN A 67 -4.18 -15.84 -7.00
N VAL A 68 -5.14 -16.21 -7.85
CA VAL A 68 -5.01 -17.35 -8.79
C VAL A 68 -4.52 -16.89 -10.16
N ASN A 69 -5.03 -15.77 -10.68
CA ASN A 69 -4.72 -15.34 -12.05
C ASN A 69 -3.54 -14.36 -12.10
N LEU A 70 -3.42 -13.47 -11.12
CA LEU A 70 -2.33 -12.49 -11.06
C LEU A 70 -1.14 -12.96 -10.20
N GLY A 71 -1.28 -14.09 -9.50
CA GLY A 71 -0.25 -14.66 -8.64
C GLY A 71 0.12 -13.78 -7.45
N TYR A 72 -0.72 -12.80 -7.11
CA TYR A 72 -0.48 -11.90 -5.99
C TYR A 72 -0.58 -12.69 -4.69
N LYS A 73 0.48 -12.64 -3.89
CA LYS A 73 0.45 -13.09 -2.51
C LYS A 73 0.41 -11.85 -1.63
N ALA A 74 -0.72 -11.66 -0.95
CA ALA A 74 -0.81 -10.61 0.06
C ALA A 74 0.36 -10.77 1.04
N PRO A 75 1.05 -9.67 1.42
CA PRO A 75 1.93 -9.72 2.58
C PRO A 75 1.08 -10.16 3.77
N ALA A 76 1.43 -11.30 4.37
CA ALA A 76 0.57 -12.05 5.27
C ALA A 76 -0.07 -11.15 6.34
N SER A 77 -1.37 -10.90 6.21
CA SER A 77 -2.21 -10.40 7.29
C SER A 77 -2.72 -11.61 8.08
N THR A 78 -2.39 -11.64 9.36
CA THR A 78 -2.88 -12.64 10.32
C THR A 78 -4.39 -12.45 10.54
N PRO A 79 -5.23 -13.49 10.41
CA PRO A 79 -6.65 -13.42 10.75
C PRO A 79 -6.87 -13.30 12.27
N ALA A 80 -7.84 -12.47 12.65
CA ALA A 80 -8.37 -12.38 14.01
C ALA A 80 -9.11 -13.67 14.42
N ALA A 81 -8.99 -14.00 15.70
CA ALA A 81 -9.30 -15.30 16.30
C ALA A 81 -10.80 -15.57 16.56
N THR A 82 -11.16 -16.85 16.48
CA THR A 82 -12.20 -17.49 17.33
C THR A 82 -11.56 -18.70 18.01
N THR A 83 -11.57 -18.73 19.34
CA THR A 83 -11.04 -19.77 20.27
C THR A 83 -12.01 -20.97 20.44
N PRO A 84 -11.66 -22.05 21.19
CA PRO A 84 -10.35 -22.70 21.44
C PRO A 84 -10.39 -24.25 21.34
N THR A 85 -9.27 -24.91 21.02
CA THR A 85 -8.91 -26.23 21.61
C THR A 85 -7.42 -26.52 21.41
N ALA A 86 -6.81 -27.14 22.43
CA ALA A 86 -5.38 -27.32 22.62
C ALA A 86 -4.72 -28.36 21.70
N SER A 87 -3.46 -28.11 21.31
CA SER A 87 -2.29 -29.01 21.48
C SER A 87 -1.15 -28.68 20.49
N ALA A 88 0.06 -28.61 21.03
CA ALA A 88 1.39 -28.79 20.41
C ALA A 88 1.93 -27.78 19.36
N ALA A 89 3.07 -27.18 19.71
CA ALA A 89 4.09 -26.56 18.85
C ALA A 89 4.76 -27.62 17.92
N PRO A 90 5.50 -27.30 16.82
CA PRO A 90 6.45 -26.18 16.73
C PRO A 90 6.62 -25.45 15.36
N ALA A 91 7.50 -24.44 15.41
CA ALA A 91 8.20 -23.72 14.34
C ALA A 91 7.46 -22.55 13.66
N VAL A 92 7.86 -21.32 14.03
CA VAL A 92 7.59 -20.09 13.27
C VAL A 92 8.90 -19.49 12.78
N SER A 93 8.98 -19.45 11.46
CA SER A 93 9.96 -18.74 10.65
C SER A 93 9.83 -17.23 10.86
N SER A 94 10.95 -16.58 11.12
CA SER A 94 11.10 -15.13 11.11
C SER A 94 10.96 -14.59 9.68
N ASN A 95 10.05 -13.64 9.47
CA ASN A 95 10.13 -12.75 8.30
C ASN A 95 9.88 -11.30 8.72
N SER A 96 10.93 -10.51 8.56
CA SER A 96 11.04 -9.07 8.71
C SER A 96 10.22 -8.34 7.64
N ALA A 97 9.14 -7.67 8.05
CA ALA A 97 8.36 -6.74 7.22
C ALA A 97 8.35 -5.36 7.88
N ALA A 98 9.38 -4.55 7.63
CA ALA A 98 9.45 -3.17 8.15
C ALA A 98 10.14 -2.17 7.20
N SER A 99 10.32 -2.47 5.92
CA SER A 99 11.09 -1.58 5.02
C SER A 99 10.54 -1.41 3.59
N ALA A 100 9.36 -1.95 3.27
CA ALA A 100 8.80 -1.86 1.92
C ALA A 100 7.86 -0.64 1.68
N SER A 101 7.32 -0.03 2.74
CA SER A 101 6.37 1.10 2.62
C SER A 101 7.06 2.44 2.30
N THR A 102 8.26 2.66 2.86
CA THR A 102 8.96 3.94 2.78
C THR A 102 9.64 4.19 1.43
N SER A 103 10.02 3.13 0.70
CA SER A 103 10.63 3.26 -0.63
C SER A 103 9.61 3.66 -1.69
N GLN A 104 8.42 3.03 -1.68
CA GLN A 104 7.34 3.34 -2.61
C GLN A 104 6.74 4.74 -2.40
N SER A 105 6.65 5.21 -1.15
CA SER A 105 6.19 6.58 -0.86
C SER A 105 7.20 7.64 -1.34
N SER A 106 8.50 7.35 -1.26
CA SER A 106 9.56 8.24 -1.77
C SER A 106 9.56 8.36 -3.30
N GLU A 107 9.31 7.26 -4.01
CA GLU A 107 9.15 7.25 -5.47
C GLU A 107 7.89 8.01 -5.91
N LEU A 108 6.78 7.83 -5.19
CA LEU A 108 5.53 8.53 -5.45
C LEU A 108 5.68 10.04 -5.22
N MET A 109 6.35 10.46 -4.14
CA MET A 109 6.67 11.87 -3.88
C MET A 109 7.59 12.45 -4.94
N GLY A 110 8.58 11.68 -5.42
CA GLY A 110 9.46 12.07 -6.52
C GLY A 110 8.69 12.32 -7.81
N MET A 111 7.76 11.42 -8.13
CA MET A 111 6.89 11.55 -9.30
C MET A 111 5.93 12.75 -9.16
N MET A 112 5.34 12.98 -7.98
CA MET A 112 4.52 14.16 -7.71
C MET A 112 5.30 15.47 -7.84
N ARG A 113 6.54 15.54 -7.34
CA ARG A 113 7.40 16.72 -7.52
C ARG A 113 7.68 16.99 -8.99
N GLN A 114 7.96 15.93 -9.77
CA GLN A 114 8.24 16.05 -11.19
C GLN A 114 7.01 16.49 -12.00
N LEU A 115 5.80 16.08 -11.60
CA LEU A 115 4.56 16.59 -12.20
C LEU A 115 4.25 18.03 -11.75
N ALA A 116 4.50 18.38 -10.50
CA ALA A 116 4.26 19.73 -9.98
C ALA A 116 5.20 20.80 -10.57
N THR A 117 6.40 20.41 -11.01
CA THR A 117 7.37 21.33 -11.64
C THR A 117 7.27 21.39 -13.16
N ARG A 118 6.36 20.63 -13.79
CA ARG A 118 6.09 20.80 -15.23
C ARG A 118 5.36 22.12 -15.44
N GLU A 119 6.09 23.12 -15.95
CA GLU A 119 5.51 24.37 -16.43
C GLU A 119 4.37 24.07 -17.43
N SER A 120 3.23 24.73 -17.24
CA SER A 120 2.09 24.66 -18.16
C SER A 120 2.56 25.14 -19.53
N THR A 121 2.66 24.22 -20.48
CA THR A 121 3.10 24.53 -21.84
C THR A 121 1.91 25.18 -22.55
N PRO A 122 2.01 26.46 -22.97
CA PRO A 122 0.89 27.12 -23.63
C PRO A 122 0.52 26.39 -24.92
N PHE A 123 -0.78 26.37 -25.24
CA PHE A 123 -1.27 25.79 -26.48
C PHE A 123 -0.57 26.43 -27.68
N SER A 124 0.17 25.62 -28.45
CA SER A 124 0.78 26.01 -29.72
C SER A 124 0.29 25.04 -30.78
N TYR A 125 -0.35 25.57 -31.83
CA TYR A 125 -0.82 24.77 -32.95
C TYR A 125 0.22 24.83 -34.08
N ASP A 126 0.86 23.70 -34.37
CA ASP A 126 1.73 23.54 -35.53
C ASP A 126 1.00 22.76 -36.62
N ALA A 127 0.56 23.49 -37.65
CA ALA A 127 -0.17 22.93 -38.79
C ALA A 127 0.60 21.84 -39.53
N ASN A 128 1.93 21.92 -39.58
CA ASN A 128 2.76 20.93 -40.29
C ASN A 128 2.84 19.60 -39.55
N SER A 129 2.64 19.63 -38.23
CA SER A 129 2.62 18.45 -37.36
C SER A 129 1.26 17.76 -37.28
N ASP A 130 0.17 18.42 -37.72
CA ASP A 130 -1.19 17.85 -37.63
C ASP A 130 -1.46 16.87 -38.80
N PRO A 131 -1.73 15.57 -38.51
CA PRO A 131 -2.06 14.59 -39.55
C PRO A 131 -3.30 14.94 -40.37
N ALA A 132 -4.27 15.66 -39.79
CA ALA A 132 -5.49 16.04 -40.48
C ALA A 132 -5.24 17.14 -41.53
N TYR A 133 -4.30 18.06 -41.27
CA TYR A 133 -3.86 19.05 -42.25
C TYR A 133 -3.11 18.39 -43.41
N GLN A 134 -2.23 17.44 -43.12
CA GLN A 134 -1.53 16.66 -44.15
C GLN A 134 -2.50 15.87 -45.05
N ALA A 135 -3.53 15.26 -44.47
CA ALA A 135 -4.56 14.56 -45.22
C ALA A 135 -5.39 15.52 -46.10
N ALA A 136 -5.69 16.73 -45.62
CA ALA A 136 -6.40 17.75 -46.40
C ALA A 136 -5.57 18.23 -47.59
N LEU A 137 -4.27 18.47 -47.40
CA LEU A 137 -3.34 18.80 -48.48
C LEU A 137 -3.25 17.68 -49.52
N GLN A 138 -3.19 16.42 -49.09
CA GLN A 138 -3.14 15.28 -50.01
C GLN A 138 -4.43 15.14 -50.82
N ARG A 139 -5.59 15.40 -50.20
CA ARG A 139 -6.89 15.41 -50.88
C ARG A 139 -6.98 16.56 -51.89
N ALA A 140 -6.54 17.76 -51.53
CA ALA A 140 -6.51 18.89 -52.45
C ALA A 140 -5.60 18.61 -53.66
N ARG A 141 -4.41 18.03 -53.46
CA ARG A 141 -3.55 17.58 -54.56
C ARG A 141 -4.26 16.59 -55.49
N THR A 142 -4.98 15.63 -54.92
CA THR A 142 -5.75 14.65 -55.71
C THR A 142 -6.86 15.32 -56.53
N ASN A 143 -7.57 16.30 -55.95
CA ASN A 143 -8.60 17.06 -56.65
C ASN A 143 -7.99 17.92 -57.78
N ILE A 144 -6.80 18.50 -57.55
CA ILE A 144 -6.06 19.25 -58.56
C ILE A 144 -5.66 18.34 -59.72
N ASP A 145 -5.13 17.16 -59.45
CA ASP A 145 -4.74 16.20 -60.51
C ASP A 145 -5.94 15.73 -61.34
N GLN A 146 -7.07 15.47 -60.68
CA GLN A 146 -8.32 15.11 -61.34
C GLN A 146 -8.89 16.29 -62.16
N GLY A 147 -8.88 17.49 -61.59
CA GLY A 147 -9.31 18.72 -62.26
C GLY A 147 -8.45 19.06 -63.48
N ASN A 148 -7.12 18.91 -63.35
CA ASN A 148 -6.16 19.10 -64.44
C ASN A 148 -6.37 18.06 -65.53
N SER A 149 -6.57 16.79 -65.19
CA SER A 149 -6.86 15.73 -66.18
C SER A 149 -8.17 15.99 -66.92
N ALA A 150 -9.22 16.44 -66.22
CA ALA A 150 -10.49 16.79 -66.82
C ALA A 150 -10.39 18.02 -67.73
N ALA A 151 -9.69 19.07 -67.28
CA ALA A 151 -9.41 20.26 -68.07
C ALA A 151 -8.57 19.92 -69.32
N GLN A 152 -7.55 19.07 -69.18
CA GLN A 152 -6.73 18.62 -70.29
C GLN A 152 -7.53 17.79 -71.30
N ALA A 153 -8.41 16.89 -70.84
CA ALA A 153 -9.30 16.13 -71.71
C ALA A 153 -10.30 17.05 -72.44
N GLU A 154 -10.82 18.08 -71.77
CA GLU A 154 -11.70 19.08 -72.38
C GLU A 154 -10.95 19.91 -73.43
N MET A 155 -9.74 20.36 -73.13
CA MET A 155 -8.88 21.13 -74.04
C MET A 155 -8.42 20.30 -75.25
N ASN A 156 -8.18 19.01 -75.06
CA ASN A 156 -7.86 18.07 -76.12
C ASN A 156 -9.05 17.92 -77.09
N ARG A 157 -10.27 17.74 -76.56
CA ARG A 157 -11.50 17.73 -77.38
C ARG A 157 -11.70 19.03 -78.15
N ARG A 158 -11.25 20.16 -77.60
CA ARG A 158 -11.32 21.49 -78.23
C ARG A 158 -10.13 21.81 -79.14
N GLY A 159 -9.11 20.95 -79.22
CA GLY A 159 -7.92 21.15 -80.06
C GLY A 159 -6.92 22.22 -79.58
N ILE A 160 -7.06 22.72 -78.35
CA ILE A 160 -6.29 23.86 -77.80
C ILE A 160 -5.33 23.46 -76.67
N LEU A 161 -4.98 22.17 -76.60
CA LEU A 161 -4.13 21.55 -75.58
C LEU A 161 -2.88 22.36 -75.20
N ASN A 162 -2.21 22.95 -76.19
CA ASN A 162 -0.91 23.61 -76.02
C ASN A 162 -1.00 25.15 -75.89
N SER A 163 -2.19 25.67 -75.60
CA SER A 163 -2.40 27.11 -75.42
C SER A 163 -2.10 27.56 -73.98
N THR A 164 -1.66 28.81 -73.82
CA THR A 164 -1.50 29.48 -72.52
C THR A 164 -2.75 29.37 -71.64
N ILE A 165 -3.93 29.36 -72.27
CA ILE A 165 -5.25 29.13 -71.62
C ILE A 165 -5.29 27.83 -70.82
N THR A 166 -4.63 26.75 -71.29
CA THR A 166 -4.54 25.48 -70.55
C THR A 166 -3.70 25.62 -69.29
N SER A 167 -2.56 26.30 -69.40
CA SER A 167 -1.70 26.58 -68.26
C SER A 167 -2.40 27.48 -67.24
N ASP A 168 -3.09 28.53 -67.69
CA ASP A 168 -3.76 29.49 -66.83
C ASP A 168 -4.92 28.82 -66.07
N ARG A 169 -5.73 27.99 -66.75
CA ARG A 169 -6.87 27.30 -66.13
C ARG A 169 -6.43 26.21 -65.16
N MET A 170 -5.33 25.50 -65.43
CA MET A 170 -4.74 24.54 -64.48
C MET A 170 -4.16 25.26 -63.25
N GLY A 171 -3.50 26.41 -63.45
CA GLY A 171 -3.02 27.26 -62.35
C GLY A 171 -4.16 27.79 -61.48
N GLU A 172 -5.29 28.14 -62.08
CA GLU A 172 -6.49 28.60 -61.37
C GLU A 172 -7.13 27.48 -60.54
N ILE A 173 -7.24 26.27 -61.08
CA ILE A 173 -7.73 25.08 -60.34
C ILE A 173 -6.83 24.77 -59.14
N ALA A 174 -5.51 24.78 -59.36
CA ALA A 174 -4.53 24.54 -58.30
C ALA A 174 -4.60 25.59 -57.18
N SER A 175 -4.72 26.87 -57.56
CA SER A 175 -4.77 27.98 -56.61
C SER A 175 -6.08 28.01 -55.83
N ASN A 176 -7.22 27.74 -56.48
CA ASN A 176 -8.52 27.70 -55.82
C ASN A 176 -8.61 26.56 -54.79
N GLU A 177 -8.07 25.38 -55.12
CA GLU A 177 -8.18 24.22 -54.24
C GLU A 177 -7.16 24.24 -53.10
N MET A 178 -5.94 24.76 -53.33
CA MET A 178 -4.99 25.05 -52.25
C MET A 178 -5.50 26.18 -51.34
N GLY A 179 -6.06 27.24 -51.92
CA GLY A 179 -6.60 28.39 -51.17
C GLY A 179 -7.69 27.97 -50.18
N ARG A 180 -8.59 27.05 -50.57
CA ARG A 180 -9.63 26.50 -49.70
C ARG A 180 -9.09 25.71 -48.50
N VAL A 181 -7.99 24.96 -48.68
CA VAL A 181 -7.37 24.24 -47.56
C VAL A 181 -6.84 25.22 -46.51
N GLU A 182 -6.26 26.33 -46.96
CA GLU A 182 -5.70 27.34 -46.07
C GLU A 182 -6.78 28.21 -45.40
N THR A 183 -7.84 28.60 -46.12
CA THR A 183 -8.88 29.47 -45.56
C THR A 183 -9.94 28.74 -44.75
N ASP A 184 -10.33 27.52 -45.14
CA ASP A 184 -11.50 26.86 -44.56
C ASP A 184 -11.12 25.72 -43.61
N VAL A 185 -10.09 24.94 -43.98
CA VAL A 185 -9.72 23.74 -43.22
C VAL A 185 -8.84 24.11 -42.02
N LEU A 186 -7.86 25.01 -42.21
CA LEU A 186 -6.91 25.40 -41.18
C LEU A 186 -7.57 25.97 -39.90
N PRO A 187 -8.55 26.90 -39.98
CA PRO A 187 -9.21 27.42 -38.78
C PRO A 187 -10.01 26.36 -38.02
N SER A 188 -10.66 25.44 -38.76
CA SER A 188 -11.44 24.35 -38.13
C SER A 188 -10.54 23.35 -37.40
N LEU A 189 -9.38 23.04 -37.98
CA LEU A 189 -8.40 22.14 -37.36
C LEU A 189 -7.77 22.76 -36.13
N MET A 190 -7.51 24.07 -36.14
CA MET A 190 -7.03 24.79 -34.97
C MET A 190 -8.04 24.73 -33.81
N GLN A 191 -9.35 24.90 -34.09
CA GLN A 191 -10.40 24.74 -33.06
C GLN A 191 -10.47 23.31 -32.52
N ALA A 192 -10.38 22.30 -33.40
CA ALA A 192 -10.37 20.89 -32.98
C ALA A 192 -9.11 20.52 -32.18
N ALA A 193 -7.95 21.07 -32.55
CA ALA A 193 -6.70 20.90 -31.81
C ALA A 193 -6.79 21.54 -30.41
N TYR A 194 -7.42 22.71 -30.30
CA TYR A 194 -7.64 23.37 -29.02
C TYR A 194 -8.55 22.55 -28.08
N GLN A 195 -9.62 21.96 -28.60
CA GLN A 195 -10.48 21.05 -27.82
C GLN A 195 -9.69 19.82 -27.32
N ARG A 196 -8.90 19.19 -28.20
CA ARG A 196 -8.04 18.06 -27.81
C ARG A 196 -7.01 18.45 -26.76
N TYR A 197 -6.45 19.65 -26.84
CA TYR A 197 -5.55 20.19 -25.82
C TYR A 197 -6.27 20.37 -24.47
N MET A 198 -7.47 20.95 -24.45
CA MET A 198 -8.26 21.06 -23.23
C MET A 198 -8.61 19.69 -22.62
N ASP A 199 -9.01 18.73 -23.44
CA ASP A 199 -9.32 17.37 -22.98
C ASP A 199 -8.07 16.69 -22.39
N GLN A 200 -6.90 16.90 -23.01
CA GLN A 200 -5.64 16.38 -22.52
C GLN A 200 -5.22 17.02 -21.19
N GLU A 201 -5.37 18.33 -21.04
CA GLU A 201 -5.12 19.02 -19.76
C GLU A 201 -6.09 18.58 -18.67
N ASN A 202 -7.38 18.41 -18.99
CA ASN A 202 -8.36 17.86 -18.06
C ASN A 202 -8.01 16.43 -17.64
N MET A 203 -7.55 15.59 -18.56
CA MET A 203 -7.12 14.22 -18.26
C MET A 203 -5.86 14.21 -17.37
N LYS A 204 -4.89 15.08 -17.63
CA LYS A 204 -3.72 15.24 -16.75
C LYS A 204 -4.13 15.70 -15.35
N ASN A 205 -5.06 16.66 -15.24
CA ASN A 205 -5.57 17.11 -13.94
C ASN A 205 -6.29 15.98 -13.19
N GLN A 206 -7.06 15.14 -13.87
CA GLN A 206 -7.68 13.96 -13.26
C GLN A 206 -6.63 12.94 -12.80
N GLN A 207 -5.59 12.68 -13.61
CA GLN A 207 -4.48 11.81 -13.21
C GLN A 207 -3.74 12.35 -11.99
N LEU A 208 -3.52 13.67 -11.93
CA LEU A 208 -2.89 14.32 -10.80
C LEU A 208 -3.77 14.27 -9.54
N SER A 209 -5.08 14.42 -9.68
CA SER A 209 -6.05 14.26 -8.59
C SER A 209 -6.05 12.82 -8.04
N ASN A 210 -6.03 11.82 -8.92
CA ASN A 210 -5.91 10.42 -8.54
C ASN A 210 -4.59 10.15 -7.81
N LEU A 211 -3.47 10.70 -8.31
CA LEU A 211 -2.16 10.56 -7.66
C LEU A 211 -2.13 11.23 -6.28
N GLY A 212 -2.74 12.41 -6.15
CA GLY A 212 -2.88 13.12 -4.88
C GLY A 212 -3.69 12.32 -3.86
N SER A 213 -4.78 11.66 -4.29
CA SER A 213 -5.57 10.80 -3.40
C SER A 213 -4.79 9.59 -2.87
N VAL A 214 -3.94 8.99 -3.73
CA VAL A 214 -3.06 7.87 -3.34
C VAL A 214 -1.99 8.35 -2.36
N ALA A 215 -1.38 9.50 -2.62
CA ALA A 215 -0.42 10.11 -1.69
C ALA A 215 -1.06 10.41 -0.32
N GLN A 216 -2.29 10.93 -0.32
CA GLN A 216 -3.06 11.17 0.90
C GLN A 216 -3.32 9.87 1.67
N MET A 217 -3.61 8.76 0.97
CA MET A 217 -3.82 7.45 1.59
C MET A 217 -2.58 6.95 2.32
N TYR A 218 -1.39 7.09 1.73
CA TYR A 218 -0.13 6.69 2.37
C TYR A 218 0.19 7.54 3.60
N ILE A 219 -0.04 8.84 3.54
CA ILE A 219 0.13 9.75 4.69
C ILE A 219 -0.82 9.36 5.82
N ASN A 220 -2.07 9.05 5.50
CA ASN A 220 -3.06 8.62 6.50
C ASN A 220 -2.73 7.25 7.11
N GLU A 221 -2.17 6.31 6.35
CA GLU A 221 -1.82 4.99 6.86
C GLU A 221 -0.63 5.05 7.84
N ASP A 222 0.38 5.88 7.55
CA ASP A 222 1.47 6.14 8.48
C ASP A 222 0.96 6.81 9.77
N GLN A 223 0.05 7.79 9.65
CA GLN A 223 -0.56 8.44 10.81
C GLN A 223 -1.35 7.45 11.67
N ARG A 224 -2.12 6.55 11.06
CA ARG A 224 -2.84 5.47 11.76
C ARG A 224 -1.88 4.50 12.44
N GLY A 225 -0.73 4.21 11.85
CA GLY A 225 0.32 3.39 12.47
C GLY A 225 0.88 4.01 13.75
N ILE A 226 1.13 5.32 13.73
CA ILE A 226 1.59 6.09 14.89
C ILE A 226 0.50 6.15 15.96
N ASP A 227 -0.74 6.47 15.59
CA ASP A 227 -1.86 6.57 16.53
C ASP A 227 -2.14 5.21 17.19
N ASN A 228 -2.19 4.12 16.42
CA ASN A 228 -2.34 2.77 16.96
C ASN A 228 -1.19 2.39 17.91
N THR A 229 0.05 2.81 17.61
CA THR A 229 1.20 2.55 18.47
C THR A 229 1.10 3.33 19.77
N ASN A 230 0.70 4.60 19.72
CA ASN A 230 0.52 5.44 20.90
C ASN A 230 -0.68 5.00 21.76
N THR A 231 -1.81 4.68 21.16
CA THR A 231 -2.98 4.13 21.86
C THR A 231 -2.64 2.80 22.52
N ARG A 232 -1.94 1.90 21.81
CA ARG A 232 -1.49 0.64 22.41
C ARG A 232 -0.52 0.89 23.54
N ALA A 233 0.42 1.82 23.41
CA ALA A 233 1.35 2.18 24.47
C ALA A 233 0.65 2.73 25.72
N GLN A 234 -0.41 3.53 25.57
CA GLN A 234 -1.24 3.98 26.68
C GLN A 234 -2.00 2.83 27.34
N LEU A 235 -2.53 1.89 26.54
CA LEU A 235 -3.33 0.78 27.05
C LEU A 235 -2.49 -0.30 27.72
N THR A 236 -1.35 -0.66 27.13
CA THR A 236 -0.49 -1.74 27.63
C THR A 236 0.57 -1.23 28.58
N GLY A 237 0.89 0.07 28.51
CA GLY A 237 2.01 0.65 29.23
C GLY A 237 3.36 0.47 28.55
N TYR A 238 3.44 -0.13 27.36
CA TYR A 238 4.68 -0.43 26.65
C TYR A 238 4.68 0.11 25.21
N LEU A 239 5.73 0.87 24.89
CA LEU A 239 6.07 1.28 23.53
C LEU A 239 6.93 0.20 22.86
N PRO A 240 6.55 -0.31 21.67
CA PRO A 240 7.45 -1.11 20.86
C PRO A 240 8.72 -0.31 20.56
N GLY A 241 9.89 -0.89 20.85
CA GLY A 241 11.18 -0.22 21.01
C GLY A 241 11.41 1.00 20.13
N GLY A 242 11.54 2.15 20.79
CA GLY A 242 12.02 3.38 20.17
C GLY A 242 13.34 3.13 19.43
N GLU A 243 13.60 3.89 18.38
CA GLU A 243 14.75 3.69 17.48
C GLU A 243 16.08 3.59 18.24
N GLU A 244 16.23 4.40 19.29
CA GLU A 244 17.38 4.41 20.19
C GLU A 244 17.56 3.09 20.95
N ALA A 245 16.47 2.52 21.48
CA ALA A 245 16.49 1.21 22.15
C ALA A 245 16.82 0.08 21.17
N LYS A 246 16.27 0.13 19.95
CA LYS A 246 16.59 -0.85 18.90
C LYS A 246 18.07 -0.80 18.51
N GLY A 247 18.64 0.39 18.38
CA GLY A 247 20.07 0.56 18.09
C GLY A 247 20.96 -0.08 19.17
N LEU A 248 20.64 0.16 20.44
CA LEU A 248 21.38 -0.40 21.56
C LEU A 248 21.20 -1.92 21.70
N VAL A 249 20.01 -2.45 21.45
CA VAL A 249 19.81 -3.92 21.39
C VAL A 249 20.60 -4.54 20.25
N ASN A 250 20.67 -3.92 19.08
CA ASN A 250 21.49 -4.43 17.97
C ASN A 250 22.98 -4.45 18.31
N GLN A 251 23.48 -3.41 18.97
CA GLN A 251 24.86 -3.38 19.46
C GLN A 251 25.12 -4.48 20.51
N LEU A 252 24.18 -4.66 21.45
CA LEU A 252 24.23 -5.74 22.44
C LEU A 252 24.25 -7.13 21.78
N MET A 253 23.47 -7.30 20.71
CA MET A 253 23.36 -8.54 19.95
C MET A 253 24.68 -8.86 19.23
N SER A 254 25.33 -7.86 18.63
CA SER A 254 26.66 -8.01 18.04
C SER A 254 27.72 -8.43 19.06
N LEU A 255 27.74 -7.80 20.25
CA LEU A 255 28.67 -8.17 21.32
C LEU A 255 28.43 -9.60 21.82
N LYS A 256 27.17 -10.04 21.92
CA LYS A 256 26.83 -11.43 22.28
C LYS A 256 27.30 -12.42 21.23
N GLN A 257 27.07 -12.12 19.96
CA GLN A 257 27.53 -12.97 18.86
C GLN A 257 29.06 -13.13 18.89
N GLN A 258 29.78 -12.02 19.10
CA GLN A 258 31.24 -12.05 19.24
C GLN A 258 31.66 -12.92 20.43
N ALA A 259 31.04 -12.75 21.60
CA ALA A 259 31.37 -13.51 22.82
C ALA A 259 31.10 -15.03 22.71
N GLU A 260 30.19 -15.43 21.82
CA GLU A 260 29.81 -16.82 21.55
C GLU A 260 30.64 -17.49 20.44
N THR A 261 31.48 -16.73 19.73
CA THR A 261 32.33 -17.27 18.66
C THR A 261 33.37 -18.25 19.21
N LYS A 262 33.54 -19.40 18.56
CA LYS A 262 34.59 -20.37 18.93
C LYS A 262 35.98 -19.75 18.72
N GLY A 263 36.76 -19.68 19.80
CA GLY A 263 38.13 -19.13 19.77
C GLY A 263 38.36 -17.90 20.66
N VAL A 264 37.30 -17.30 21.20
CA VAL A 264 37.42 -16.16 22.14
C VAL A 264 37.95 -16.64 23.49
N THR A 265 39.00 -15.97 23.98
CA THR A 265 39.59 -16.28 25.29
C THR A 265 38.63 -15.92 26.43
N ALA A 266 38.82 -16.53 27.60
CA ALA A 266 38.00 -16.20 28.78
C ALA A 266 38.09 -14.70 29.16
N ALA A 267 39.28 -14.09 29.01
CA ALA A 267 39.50 -12.68 29.29
C ALA A 267 38.76 -11.76 28.30
N GLU A 268 38.76 -12.08 27.01
CA GLU A 268 38.02 -11.33 25.99
C GLU A 268 36.52 -11.47 26.17
N ARG A 269 36.04 -12.66 26.54
CA ARG A 269 34.63 -12.88 26.86
C ARG A 269 34.17 -12.01 28.04
N THR A 270 34.99 -11.90 29.09
CA THR A 270 34.72 -10.99 30.22
C THR A 270 34.66 -9.54 29.77
N LYS A 271 35.57 -9.09 28.91
CA LYS A 271 35.55 -7.71 28.37
C LYS A 271 34.29 -7.41 27.56
N LEU A 272 33.90 -8.31 26.66
CA LEU A 272 32.67 -8.20 25.86
C LEU A 272 31.43 -8.24 26.76
N SER A 273 31.42 -9.08 27.80
CA SER A 273 30.35 -9.11 28.78
C SER A 273 30.21 -7.79 29.54
N ASN A 274 31.33 -7.19 29.98
CA ASN A 274 31.31 -5.90 30.69
C ASN A 274 30.78 -4.76 29.79
N GLN A 275 31.13 -4.76 28.49
CA GLN A 275 30.57 -3.81 27.53
C GLN A 275 29.07 -4.02 27.32
N ALA A 276 28.64 -5.28 27.22
CA ALA A 276 27.24 -5.66 27.14
C ALA A 276 26.45 -5.27 28.41
N ASP A 277 27.07 -5.34 29.59
CA ASP A 277 26.46 -4.93 30.87
C ASP A 277 26.19 -3.42 30.88
N GLY A 278 27.12 -2.61 30.36
CA GLY A 278 26.91 -1.16 30.19
C GLY A 278 25.72 -0.82 29.29
N ILE A 279 25.57 -1.54 28.17
CA ILE A 279 24.42 -1.37 27.27
C ILE A 279 23.12 -1.82 27.95
N ARG A 280 23.14 -2.93 28.70
CA ARG A 280 21.97 -3.38 29.47
C ARG A 280 21.54 -2.38 30.53
N ALA A 281 22.48 -1.72 31.21
CA ALA A 281 22.19 -0.65 32.16
C ALA A 281 21.49 0.54 31.48
N MET A 282 21.98 0.95 30.31
CA MET A 282 21.37 2.02 29.51
C MET A 282 19.98 1.65 28.98
N LEU A 283 19.79 0.40 28.52
CA LEU A 283 18.47 -0.13 28.15
C LEU A 283 17.48 -0.10 29.32
N SER A 284 17.93 -0.52 30.52
CA SER A 284 17.14 -0.46 31.74
C SER A 284 16.75 0.97 32.12
N GLN A 285 17.66 1.94 31.95
CA GLN A 285 17.38 3.36 32.17
C GLN A 285 16.31 3.90 31.21
N MET A 286 16.28 3.41 29.98
CA MET A 286 15.22 3.71 29.00
C MET A 286 13.94 2.90 29.23
N GLY A 287 13.82 2.16 30.34
CA GLY A 287 12.64 1.35 30.65
C GLY A 287 12.51 0.07 29.81
N VAL A 288 13.57 -0.36 29.11
CA VAL A 288 13.60 -1.66 28.42
C VAL A 288 13.99 -2.74 29.42
N ASP A 289 13.24 -3.83 29.44
CA ASP A 289 13.55 -4.98 30.29
C ASP A 289 14.86 -5.67 29.83
N ALA A 290 15.95 -5.36 30.50
CA ALA A 290 17.27 -5.89 30.20
C ALA A 290 17.47 -7.35 30.64
N SER A 291 16.55 -7.92 31.44
CA SER A 291 16.65 -9.31 31.92
C SER A 291 16.61 -10.32 30.77
N GLN A 292 15.84 -10.01 29.73
CA GLN A 292 15.71 -10.82 28.52
C GLN A 292 16.98 -10.81 27.65
N TYR A 293 17.93 -9.92 27.96
CA TYR A 293 19.23 -9.83 27.30
C TYR A 293 20.40 -10.13 28.26
N GLY A 294 20.13 -10.71 29.42
CA GLY A 294 21.11 -10.97 30.48
C GLY A 294 22.33 -11.78 30.05
N ALA A 295 23.38 -11.80 30.86
CA ALA A 295 24.64 -12.50 30.57
C ALA A 295 24.46 -14.02 30.35
N ASN A 296 23.43 -14.59 30.96
CA ASN A 296 23.01 -15.98 30.93
C ASN A 296 22.07 -16.32 29.75
N VAL A 297 21.69 -15.33 28.93
CA VAL A 297 20.87 -15.53 27.72
C VAL A 297 21.79 -15.52 26.49
N ASN A 298 21.76 -16.58 25.69
CA ASN A 298 22.55 -16.65 24.46
C ASN A 298 21.96 -15.79 23.33
N TYR A 299 22.73 -15.54 22.28
CA TYR A 299 22.34 -14.76 21.10
C TYR A 299 21.04 -15.28 20.47
N ASN A 300 20.89 -16.59 20.34
CA ASN A 300 19.73 -17.19 19.68
C ASN A 300 18.42 -16.92 20.43
N THR A 301 18.45 -16.92 21.76
CA THR A 301 17.28 -16.56 22.58
C THR A 301 17.09 -15.05 22.62
N ALA A 302 18.16 -14.28 22.79
CA ALA A 302 18.09 -12.83 22.89
C ALA A 302 17.62 -12.15 21.59
N SER A 303 17.98 -12.70 20.43
CA SER A 303 17.62 -12.17 19.11
C SER A 303 16.13 -12.30 18.77
N GLN A 304 15.41 -13.16 19.48
CA GLN A 304 13.96 -13.34 19.31
C GLN A 304 13.14 -12.31 20.10
N VAL A 305 13.78 -11.58 21.00
CA VAL A 305 13.11 -10.62 21.88
C VAL A 305 13.05 -9.25 21.22
N THR A 306 11.82 -8.76 20.98
CA THR A 306 11.61 -7.39 20.53
C THR A 306 11.73 -6.45 21.72
N PRO A 307 12.62 -5.43 21.69
CA PRO A 307 12.71 -4.48 22.79
C PRO A 307 11.39 -3.73 22.92
N THR A 308 10.89 -3.63 24.15
CA THR A 308 9.75 -2.77 24.49
C THR A 308 10.21 -1.79 25.54
N ILE A 309 9.94 -0.50 25.32
CA ILE A 309 10.17 0.57 26.27
C ILE A 309 8.96 0.67 27.17
N ARG A 310 9.15 0.58 28.48
CA ARG A 310 8.09 0.84 29.45
C ARG A 310 7.79 2.33 29.52
N THR A 311 6.53 2.67 29.36
CA THR A 311 6.06 4.06 29.39
C THR A 311 5.73 4.48 30.82
N LEU A 312 5.67 5.79 31.07
CA LEU A 312 5.21 6.35 32.35
C LEU A 312 3.79 5.88 32.70
N ALA A 313 2.90 5.77 31.71
CA ALA A 313 1.56 5.21 31.89
C ALA A 313 1.60 3.74 32.34
N GLY A 314 2.53 2.95 31.79
CA GLY A 314 2.76 1.58 32.23
C GLY A 314 3.26 1.47 33.67
N GLN A 315 4.13 2.39 34.09
CA GLN A 315 4.57 2.44 35.48
C GLN A 315 3.41 2.73 36.44
N GLN A 316 2.48 3.62 36.08
CA GLN A 316 1.27 3.90 36.86
C GLN A 316 0.32 2.70 36.91
N LEU A 317 0.14 2.01 35.78
CA LEU A 317 -0.72 0.84 35.68
C LEU A 317 -0.21 -0.32 36.56
N ASP A 318 1.10 -0.51 36.62
CA ASP A 318 1.69 -1.54 37.47
C ASP A 318 1.67 -1.18 38.96
N MET A 319 1.77 0.10 39.33
CA MET A 319 1.49 0.52 40.71
C MET A 319 0.05 0.19 41.10
N SER A 320 -0.92 0.48 40.23
CA SER A 320 -2.33 0.12 40.47
C SER A 320 -2.56 -1.39 40.58
N ARG A 321 -1.89 -2.19 39.75
CA ARG A 321 -1.93 -3.66 39.86
C ARG A 321 -1.33 -4.16 41.17
N ASN A 322 -0.21 -3.58 41.61
CA ASN A 322 0.40 -3.91 42.89
C ASN A 322 -0.52 -3.57 44.07
N ASP A 323 -1.21 -2.42 44.02
CA ASP A 323 -2.18 -2.03 45.06
C ASP A 323 -3.36 -3.02 45.13
N GLN A 324 -3.84 -3.49 43.98
CA GLN A 324 -4.90 -4.51 43.91
C GLN A 324 -4.43 -5.86 44.44
N ALA A 325 -3.22 -6.30 44.07
CA ALA A 325 -2.64 -7.55 44.55
C ALA A 325 -2.43 -7.51 46.06
N PHE A 326 -1.91 -6.39 46.58
CA PHE A 326 -1.77 -6.16 48.02
C PHE A 326 -3.11 -6.21 48.75
N ASN A 327 -4.15 -5.53 48.23
CA ASN A 327 -5.48 -5.55 48.85
C ASN A 327 -6.12 -6.95 48.84
N GLN A 328 -5.93 -7.73 47.78
CA GLN A 328 -6.41 -9.11 47.72
C GLN A 328 -5.71 -9.99 48.75
N GLN A 329 -4.39 -9.84 48.88
CA GLN A 329 -3.62 -10.60 49.86
C GLN A 329 -4.00 -10.20 51.30
N PHE A 330 -4.11 -8.91 51.57
CA PHE A 330 -4.55 -8.41 52.86
C PHE A 330 -5.96 -8.89 53.24
N SER A 331 -6.88 -8.95 52.28
CA SER A 331 -8.24 -9.48 52.50
C SER A 331 -8.23 -10.98 52.82
N GLN A 332 -7.37 -11.76 52.13
CA GLN A 332 -7.19 -13.18 52.42
C GLN A 332 -6.60 -13.40 53.82
N ASP A 333 -5.61 -12.60 54.20
CA ASP A 333 -4.99 -12.67 55.52
C ASP A 333 -6.01 -12.31 56.62
N GLN A 334 -6.86 -11.30 56.40
CA GLN A 334 -7.94 -11.00 57.34
C GLN A 334 -8.95 -12.15 57.48
N PHE A 335 -9.33 -12.79 56.38
CA PHE A 335 -10.25 -13.92 56.43
C PHE A 335 -9.62 -15.13 57.14
N ALA A 336 -8.34 -15.42 56.86
CA ALA A 336 -7.59 -16.46 57.54
C ALA A 336 -7.48 -16.19 59.05
N TYR A 337 -7.23 -14.93 59.42
CA TYR A 337 -7.17 -14.51 60.82
C TYR A 337 -8.52 -14.64 61.54
N GLN A 338 -9.62 -14.22 60.91
CA GLN A 338 -10.96 -14.39 61.47
C GLN A 338 -11.31 -15.86 61.67
N LYS A 339 -11.05 -16.71 60.67
CA LYS A 339 -11.29 -18.15 60.76
C LYS A 339 -10.48 -18.80 61.89
N ALA A 340 -9.22 -18.41 62.07
CA ALA A 340 -8.39 -18.90 63.17
C ALA A 340 -8.94 -18.46 64.53
N ARG A 341 -9.42 -17.21 64.64
CA ARG A 341 -10.03 -16.69 65.87
C ARG A 341 -11.32 -17.44 66.22
N ASP A 342 -12.19 -17.67 65.25
CA ASP A 342 -13.45 -18.39 65.45
C ASP A 342 -13.18 -19.84 65.89
N ALA A 343 -12.20 -20.51 65.27
CA ALA A 343 -11.79 -21.86 65.67
C ALA A 343 -11.29 -21.93 67.13
N ILE A 344 -10.56 -20.91 67.60
CA ILE A 344 -10.13 -20.83 69.01
C ILE A 344 -11.33 -20.61 69.93
N SER A 345 -12.25 -19.72 69.56
CA SER A 345 -13.48 -19.47 70.31
C SER A 345 -14.32 -20.75 70.44
N ASP A 346 -14.54 -21.46 69.33
CA ASP A 346 -15.30 -22.71 69.30
C ASP A 346 -14.67 -23.79 70.17
N GLN A 347 -13.33 -23.90 70.20
CA GLN A 347 -12.62 -24.83 71.08
C GLN A 347 -12.84 -24.49 72.57
N GLN A 348 -12.84 -23.20 72.93
CA GLN A 348 -13.12 -22.76 74.30
C GLN A 348 -14.56 -23.05 74.72
N TRP A 349 -15.52 -22.75 73.85
CA TRP A 349 -16.94 -23.06 74.09
C TRP A 349 -17.18 -24.55 74.28
N ARG A 350 -16.56 -25.37 73.43
CA ARG A 350 -16.66 -26.82 73.53
C ARG A 350 -16.09 -27.35 74.86
N ALA A 351 -14.95 -26.83 75.30
CA ALA A 351 -14.36 -27.21 76.58
C ALA A 351 -15.24 -26.84 77.80
N GLN A 352 -15.88 -25.66 77.76
CA GLN A 352 -16.81 -25.24 78.82
C GLN A 352 -18.08 -26.07 78.82
N PHE A 353 -18.62 -26.39 77.64
CA PHE A 353 -19.80 -27.24 77.50
C PHE A 353 -19.52 -28.66 78.02
N ASP A 354 -18.38 -29.25 77.66
CA ASP A 354 -17.99 -30.58 78.15
C ASP A 354 -17.81 -30.61 79.69
N GLN A 355 -17.41 -29.49 80.31
CA GLN A 355 -17.35 -29.36 81.77
C GLN A 355 -18.75 -29.26 82.41
N SER A 356 -19.68 -28.52 81.81
CA SER A 356 -21.03 -28.36 82.36
C SER A 356 -21.85 -29.65 82.27
N VAL A 357 -21.65 -30.47 81.24
CA VAL A 357 -22.31 -31.78 81.08
C VAL A 357 -21.80 -32.82 82.09
N ARG A 358 -20.60 -32.64 82.65
CA ARG A 358 -19.99 -33.57 83.63
C ARG A 358 -20.36 -33.28 85.09
N GLN A 359 -20.91 -32.10 85.38
CA GLN A 359 -21.44 -31.74 86.70
C GLN A 359 -22.90 -32.16 86.81
#